data_AF-A0A915I9Q8-F1
#
_entry.id   AF-A0A915I9Q8-F1
#
_cell.length_a   1.000
_cell.length_b   1.000
_cell.length_c   1.000
_cell.angle_alpha   90.00
_cell.angle_beta   90.00
_cell.angle_gamma   90.00
#
_symmetry.space_group_name_H-M   'P 1'
#
loop_
_entity.id
_entity.type
_entity.pdbx_description
1 polymer ?
#
loop_
_entity_poly.entity_id
_entity_poly.type
_entity_poly.pdbx_seq_one_letter_code
_entity_poly.pdbx_strand_id
1 'polypeptide(L)'
;MNFTLSLIIDVLVEIRTIKRFPTLQHFVTAGLMTDAELKTYETVDAPHGKWWVPLVWVSNLLKKCQEEKVIDSVLLKCLMKEVLSFRLGLVMLIVYDWMSIPLVYTQIFDGFTDE
;
A
#
# COMPACT_ATOMS: atom_id res chain seq x y z
N MET A 1 -8.40 5.93 -15.45
CA MET A 1 -8.19 5.90 -13.98
C MET A 1 -7.73 4.52 -13.49
N ASN A 2 -7.04 3.72 -14.34
CA ASN A 2 -6.74 2.30 -14.06
C ASN A 2 -5.28 2.04 -13.60
N PHE A 3 -4.40 3.06 -13.64
CA PHE A 3 -3.01 2.94 -13.22
C PHE A 3 -2.72 3.50 -11.82
N THR A 4 -3.68 4.21 -11.23
CA THR A 4 -3.47 4.95 -9.97
C THR A 4 -3.41 4.03 -8.75
N LEU A 5 -4.11 2.89 -8.77
CA LEU A 5 -4.23 2.02 -7.58
C LEU A 5 -3.04 1.08 -7.35
N SER A 6 -2.47 0.51 -8.41
CA SER A 6 -1.24 -0.31 -8.29
C SER A 6 -0.07 0.55 -7.79
N LEU A 7 0.05 1.77 -8.33
CA LEU A 7 1.20 2.62 -8.09
C LEU A 7 1.18 3.29 -6.70
N ILE A 8 0.01 3.63 -6.16
CA ILE A 8 -0.10 4.16 -4.78
C ILE A 8 0.36 3.13 -3.74
N ILE A 9 0.17 1.84 -4.02
CA ILE A 9 0.56 0.77 -3.10
C ILE A 9 2.06 0.48 -3.19
N ASP A 10 2.64 0.46 -4.40
CA ASP A 10 4.09 0.34 -4.59
C ASP A 10 4.84 1.50 -3.90
N VAL A 11 4.20 2.68 -3.81
CA VAL A 11 4.81 3.83 -3.11
C VAL A 11 4.87 3.68 -1.59
N LEU A 12 3.99 2.87 -0.99
CA LEU A 12 3.95 2.67 0.46
C LEU A 12 4.90 1.58 0.96
N VAL A 13 5.37 0.68 0.08
CA VAL A 13 6.14 -0.51 0.46
C VAL A 13 7.60 -0.46 0.00
N GLU A 14 7.95 0.23 -1.10
CA GLU A 14 9.35 0.29 -1.57
C GLU A 14 10.14 1.49 -1.00
N ILE A 15 11.32 1.20 -0.43
CA ILE A 15 12.33 2.18 -0.02
C ILE A 15 12.75 3.11 -1.19
N ARG A 16 12.67 2.62 -2.43
CA ARG A 16 12.95 3.41 -3.65
C ARG A 16 11.96 4.55 -3.86
N THR A 17 10.72 4.36 -3.47
CA THR A 17 9.65 5.32 -3.69
C THR A 17 9.67 6.42 -2.63
N ILE A 18 10.08 6.09 -1.40
CA ILE A 18 10.39 7.08 -0.35
C ILE A 18 11.55 8.00 -0.78
N LYS A 19 12.58 7.46 -1.44
CA LYS A 19 13.67 8.28 -2.00
C LYS A 19 13.23 9.18 -3.16
N ARG A 20 12.21 8.77 -3.92
CA ARG A 20 11.71 9.50 -5.08
C ARG A 20 10.68 10.57 -4.70
N PHE A 21 9.89 10.33 -3.66
CA PHE A 21 8.82 11.22 -3.21
C PHE A 21 8.87 11.40 -1.69
N PRO A 22 9.73 12.30 -1.19
CA PRO A 22 9.93 12.49 0.26
C PRO A 22 8.78 13.23 0.95
N THR A 23 7.92 13.95 0.21
CA THR A 23 6.78 14.67 0.78
C THR A 23 5.48 14.36 0.04
N LEU A 24 4.36 14.42 0.77
CA LEU A 24 3.01 14.18 0.23
C LEU A 24 2.66 15.11 -0.94
N GLN A 25 3.21 16.33 -0.99
CA GLN A 25 2.99 17.26 -2.10
C GLN A 25 3.57 16.77 -3.44
N HIS A 26 4.61 15.95 -3.41
CA HIS A 26 5.14 15.37 -4.64
C HIS A 26 4.16 14.36 -5.26
N PHE A 27 3.28 13.75 -4.46
CA PHE A 27 2.25 12.84 -4.96
C PHE A 27 1.18 13.58 -5.76
N VAL A 28 0.81 14.78 -5.33
CA VAL A 28 -0.10 15.65 -6.08
C VAL A 28 0.56 16.11 -7.37
N THR A 29 1.82 16.55 -7.30
CA THR A 29 2.58 17.01 -8.47
C THR A 29 2.80 15.90 -9.50
N ALA A 30 2.98 14.66 -9.04
CA ALA A 30 3.09 13.47 -9.88
C ALA A 30 1.74 12.98 -10.46
N GLY A 31 0.62 13.61 -10.09
CA GLY A 31 -0.72 13.22 -10.53
C GLY A 31 -1.21 11.90 -9.92
N LEU A 32 -0.60 11.45 -8.82
CA LEU A 32 -0.97 10.23 -8.10
C LEU A 32 -2.10 10.45 -7.10
N MET A 33 -2.26 11.68 -6.62
CA MET A 33 -3.26 12.05 -5.62
C MET A 33 -3.90 13.39 -5.99
N THR A 34 -5.21 13.52 -5.80
CA THR A 34 -5.87 14.82 -5.95
C THR A 34 -5.74 15.67 -4.68
N ASP A 35 -5.84 17.00 -4.81
CA ASP A 35 -5.78 17.91 -3.64
C ASP A 35 -6.87 17.61 -2.59
N ALA A 36 -8.04 17.18 -3.06
CA ALA A 36 -9.15 16.78 -2.18
C ALA A 36 -8.83 15.51 -1.37
N GLU A 37 -8.18 14.54 -2.02
CA GLU A 37 -7.72 13.31 -1.37
C GLU A 37 -6.60 13.60 -0.38
N LEU A 38 -5.66 14.49 -0.71
CA LEU A 38 -4.56 14.89 0.19
C LEU A 38 -5.12 15.48 1.49
N LYS A 39 -6.08 16.40 1.40
CA LYS A 39 -6.72 17.00 2.57
C LYS A 39 -7.42 15.96 3.45
N THR A 40 -8.09 14.99 2.83
CA THR A 40 -8.74 13.88 3.54
C THR A 40 -7.71 12.99 4.23
N TYR A 41 -6.58 12.73 3.57
CA TYR A 41 -5.49 11.93 4.12
C TYR A 41 -4.80 12.59 5.32
N GLU A 42 -4.61 13.91 5.29
CA GLU A 42 -4.08 14.68 6.42
C GLU A 42 -5.03 14.67 7.62
N THR A 43 -6.33 14.72 7.38
CA THR A 43 -7.38 14.74 8.42
C THR A 43 -7.48 13.41 9.20
N VAL A 44 -7.16 12.28 8.57
CA VAL A 44 -7.18 10.98 9.24
C VAL A 44 -5.99 10.89 10.19
N ASP A 45 -6.21 10.94 11.50
CA ASP A 45 -5.14 10.72 12.48
C ASP A 45 -4.91 9.21 12.67
N ALA A 46 -3.69 8.73 12.39
CA ALA A 46 -3.34 7.32 12.51
C ALA A 46 -1.87 7.18 12.96
N PRO A 47 -1.61 6.70 14.18
CA PRO A 47 -0.27 6.65 14.76
C PRO A 47 0.66 5.59 14.12
N HIS A 48 0.12 4.59 13.41
CA HIS A 48 0.87 3.42 12.90
C HIS A 48 1.08 3.42 11.38
N GLY A 49 1.06 4.59 10.75
CA GLY A 49 1.19 4.73 9.29
C GLY A 49 -0.15 4.52 8.57
N LYS A 50 -0.39 5.33 7.54
CA LYS A 50 -1.67 5.45 6.83
C LYS A 50 -1.73 4.59 5.55
N TRP A 51 -1.07 3.43 5.55
CA TRP A 51 -0.96 2.56 4.37
C TRP A 51 -2.29 1.92 3.96
N TRP A 52 -3.23 1.79 4.90
CA TRP A 52 -4.56 1.21 4.67
C TRP A 52 -5.56 2.18 4.05
N VAL A 53 -5.27 3.50 4.05
CA VAL A 53 -6.19 4.54 3.58
C VAL A 53 -6.53 4.36 2.08
N PRO A 54 -5.55 4.12 1.18
CA PRO A 54 -5.87 3.84 -0.22
C PRO A 54 -6.71 2.58 -0.43
N LEU A 55 -6.51 1.52 0.36
CA LEU A 55 -7.31 0.29 0.26
C LEU A 55 -8.80 0.55 0.59
N VAL A 56 -9.07 1.45 1.53
CA VAL A 56 -10.44 1.87 1.86
C VAL A 56 -11.05 2.67 0.71
N TRP A 57 -10.27 3.52 0.04
CA TRP A 57 -10.76 4.29 -1.12
C TRP A 57 -11.11 3.40 -2.30
N VAL A 58 -10.33 2.35 -2.57
CA VAL A 58 -10.68 1.32 -3.57
C VAL A 58 -12.02 0.67 -3.24
N SER A 59 -12.20 0.30 -1.97
CA SER A 59 -13.44 -0.33 -1.51
C SER A 59 -14.65 0.61 -1.66
N ASN A 60 -14.47 1.90 -1.39
CA ASN A 60 -15.51 2.91 -1.56
C ASN A 60 -15.82 3.18 -3.04
N LEU A 61 -14.80 3.18 -3.91
CA LEU A 61 -14.98 3.31 -5.35
C LEU A 61 -15.77 2.13 -5.92
N LEU A 62 -15.43 0.91 -5.52
CA LEU A 62 -16.15 -0.30 -5.93
C LEU A 62 -17.62 -0.27 -5.50
N LYS A 63 -17.91 0.22 -4.28
CA LYS A 63 -19.30 0.44 -3.82
C LYS A 63 -20.01 1.50 -4.66
N LYS A 64 -19.36 2.62 -4.97
CA LYS A 64 -19.95 3.67 -5.81
C LYS A 64 -20.29 3.15 -7.20
N CYS A 65 -19.41 2.34 -7.81
CA CYS A 65 -19.69 1.70 -9.11
C CYS A 65 -20.86 0.69 -9.05
N GLN A 66 -21.11 0.08 -7.90
CA GLN A 66 -22.29 -0.76 -7.68
C GLN A 66 -23.57 0.10 -7.64
N GLU A 67 -23.55 1.22 -6.93
CA GLU A 67 -24.68 2.16 -6.83
C GLU A 67 -25.04 2.75 -8.20
N GLU A 68 -24.03 3.06 -9.02
CA GLU A 68 -24.20 3.52 -10.40
C GLU A 68 -24.68 2.40 -11.37
N LYS A 69 -24.89 1.17 -10.88
CA LYS A 69 -25.28 -0.03 -11.65
C LYS A 69 -24.34 -0.37 -12.81
N VAL A 70 -23.09 0.12 -12.76
CA VAL A 70 -22.05 -0.21 -13.75
C VAL A 70 -21.56 -1.64 -13.54
N ILE A 71 -21.61 -2.13 -12.30
CA ILE A 71 -21.04 -3.42 -11.88
C ILE A 71 -22.11 -4.23 -11.15
N ASP A 72 -22.26 -5.50 -11.54
CA ASP A 72 -23.17 -6.44 -10.88
C ASP A 72 -22.64 -6.90 -9.51
N SER A 73 -23.54 -7.30 -8.62
CA SER A 73 -23.27 -7.76 -7.26
C SER A 73 -22.29 -8.96 -7.20
N VAL A 74 -22.31 -9.84 -8.21
CA VAL A 74 -21.39 -10.97 -8.33
C VAL A 74 -19.98 -10.49 -8.70
N LEU A 75 -19.88 -9.56 -9.65
CA LEU A 75 -18.61 -9.00 -10.10
C LEU A 75 -17.96 -8.18 -8.98
N LEU A 76 -18.75 -7.42 -8.22
CA LEU A 76 -18.28 -6.70 -7.03
C LEU A 76 -17.63 -7.63 -6.01
N LYS A 77 -18.27 -8.78 -5.70
CA LYS A 77 -17.70 -9.77 -4.77
C LYS A 77 -16.38 -10.34 -5.28
N CYS A 78 -16.28 -10.59 -6.59
CA CYS A 78 -15.05 -11.08 -7.21
C CYS A 78 -13.92 -10.05 -7.09
N LEU A 79 -14.19 -8.78 -7.45
CA LEU A 79 -13.22 -7.68 -7.35
C LEU A 79 -12.78 -7.44 -5.90
N MET A 80 -13.71 -7.45 -4.95
CA MET A 80 -13.38 -7.30 -3.52
C MET A 80 -12.51 -8.45 -3.01
N LYS A 81 -12.70 -9.67 -3.51
CA LYS A 81 -11.85 -10.82 -3.18
C LYS A 81 -10.43 -10.64 -3.71
N GLU A 82 -10.29 -10.12 -4.94
CA GLU A 82 -8.98 -9.85 -5.53
C GLU A 82 -8.22 -8.75 -4.78
N VAL A 83 -8.92 -7.66 -4.41
CA VAL A 83 -8.37 -6.58 -3.57
C VAL A 83 -7.90 -7.11 -2.22
N LEU A 84 -8.66 -8.04 -1.62
CA LEU A 84 -8.27 -8.68 -0.36
C LEU A 84 -7.03 -9.59 -0.52
N SER A 85 -6.96 -10.36 -1.61
CA SER A 85 -5.79 -11.18 -1.95
C SER A 85 -4.54 -10.31 -2.07
N PHE A 86 -4.66 -9.20 -2.79
CA PHE A 86 -3.58 -8.23 -2.93
C PHE A 86 -3.16 -7.62 -1.58
N ARG A 87 -4.12 -7.24 -0.72
CA ARG A 87 -3.84 -6.77 0.65
C ARG A 87 -3.03 -7.79 1.46
N LEU A 88 -3.34 -9.07 1.35
CA LEU A 88 -2.59 -10.12 2.06
C LEU A 88 -1.12 -10.18 1.59
N GLY A 89 -0.88 -10.02 0.29
CA GLY A 89 0.48 -9.91 -0.26
C GLY A 89 1.28 -8.74 0.33
N LEU A 90 0.65 -7.57 0.49
CA LEU A 90 1.29 -6.40 1.09
C LEU A 90 1.61 -6.60 2.57
N VAL A 91 0.69 -7.20 3.32
CA VAL A 91 0.92 -7.50 4.74
C VAL A 91 2.11 -8.44 4.89
N MET A 92 2.23 -9.45 4.03
CA MET A 92 3.40 -10.33 4.02
C MET A 92 4.69 -9.55 3.78
N LEU A 93 4.71 -8.62 2.82
CA LEU A 93 5.89 -7.78 2.58
C LEU A 93 6.28 -6.93 3.79
N ILE A 94 5.30 -6.32 4.47
CA ILE A 94 5.55 -5.54 5.69
C ILE A 94 6.09 -6.44 6.81
N VAL A 95 5.53 -7.66 6.94
CA VAL A 95 6.02 -8.63 7.93
C VAL A 95 7.44 -9.08 7.61
N TYR A 96 7.80 -9.26 6.34
CA TYR A 96 9.19 -9.56 5.95
C TYR A 96 10.16 -8.42 6.26
N ASP A 97 9.75 -7.16 6.05
CA ASP A 97 10.55 -6.00 6.42
C ASP A 97 10.72 -5.88 7.95
N TRP A 98 9.65 -6.19 8.69
CA TRP A 98 9.68 -6.14 10.15
C TRP A 98 10.45 -7.30 10.80
N MET A 99 10.45 -8.46 10.18
CA MET A 99 11.16 -9.66 10.62
C MET A 99 12.55 -9.72 10.00
N SER A 100 13.48 -8.92 10.51
CA SER A 100 14.91 -9.07 10.18
C SER A 100 15.44 -10.42 10.68
N ILE A 101 16.25 -11.12 9.89
CA ILE A 101 16.98 -12.32 10.35
C ILE A 101 17.69 -11.97 11.66
N PRO A 102 17.56 -12.78 12.74
CA PRO A 102 18.20 -12.47 14.00
C PRO A 102 19.69 -12.28 13.78
N LEU A 103 20.22 -11.14 14.22
CA LEU A 103 21.60 -10.70 13.97
C LEU A 103 22.64 -11.77 14.38
N VAL A 104 22.30 -12.58 15.40
CA VAL A 104 23.10 -13.72 15.85
C VAL A 104 23.38 -14.73 14.72
N TYR A 105 22.41 -15.03 13.86
CA TYR A 105 22.63 -15.97 12.74
C TYR A 105 23.55 -15.39 11.66
N THR A 106 23.50 -14.08 11.44
CA THR A 106 24.43 -13.42 10.52
C THR A 106 25.84 -13.33 11.11
N GLN A 107 25.96 -13.16 12.43
CA GLN A 107 27.26 -13.01 13.12
C GLN A 107 28.01 -14.33 13.30
N ILE A 108 27.31 -15.45 13.52
CA ILE A 108 27.97 -16.76 13.69
C ILE A 108 28.53 -17.27 12.35
N PHE A 109 27.90 -16.92 11.23
CA PHE A 109 28.33 -17.40 9.90
C PHE A 109 29.64 -16.74 9.45
N ASP A 110 29.85 -15.46 9.74
CA ASP A 110 31.12 -14.76 9.43
C ASP A 110 32.28 -15.23 10.32
N GLY A 111 32.00 -15.69 11.54
CA GLY A 111 33.04 -16.17 12.47
C GLY A 111 33.55 -17.59 12.21
N PHE A 112 32.89 -18.36 11.34
CA PHE A 112 33.27 -19.75 11.01
C PHE A 112 34.22 -19.87 9.80
N THR A 113 34.45 -18.77 9.09
CA THR A 113 35.37 -18.71 7.93
C THR A 113 36.80 -18.27 8.26
N ASP A 114 37.07 -17.96 9.53
CA ASP A 114 38.39 -17.51 10.01
C ASP A 114 39.21 -18.63 10.72
N GLU A 115 38.79 -19.91 10.64
CA GLU A 115 39.59 -21.09 11.04
C GLU A 115 40.11 -21.91 9.85
#